data_AF-A0A4R0VVN2-F1
#
_entry.id   AF-A0A4R0VVN2-F1
#
_cell.length_a   1.000
_cell.length_b   1.000
_cell.length_c   1.000
_cell.angle_alpha   90.00
_cell.angle_beta   90.00
_cell.angle_gamma   90.00
#
_symmetry.space_group_name_H-M   'P 1'
#
loop_
_entity.id
_entity.type
_entity.pdbx_description
1 polymer ?
#
loop_
_entity_poly.entity_id
_entity_poly.type
_entity_poly.pdbx_seq_one_letter_code
_entity_poly.pdbx_strand_id
1 'polypeptide(L)'
;MNQLSIRRLRQLAGKTKNEIADLLGMSVNTYSKYEDNPMSLSYAAYHQLIEYLETAIQIRKKLEKEQPMNTPIKAKVRFVAPDEDDEDRLSDYTVPIPEGLTEEFHPSQPVTPKQLLDWETKNKEPYPGYSEEFFNWENAWEEVNRAQQKADGGYLHLSDPVPVSPEFDETTGEPITYDEPHVVVDSESGNTSVYVDEADMSAQEIAESDPVNNK
;
A
#
# COMPACT_ATOMS: atom_id res chain seq x y z
N MET A 1 -16.50 5.35 37.57
CA MET A 1 -15.67 5.70 36.39
C MET A 1 -15.09 7.08 36.63
N ASN A 2 -13.76 7.22 36.73
CA ASN A 2 -13.12 8.53 36.89
C ASN A 2 -13.21 9.33 35.58
N GLN A 3 -14.37 9.94 35.30
CA GLN A 3 -14.47 11.40 35.36
C GLN A 3 -13.31 12.27 34.85
N LEU A 4 -12.54 11.95 33.79
CA LEU A 4 -11.44 12.82 33.36
C LEU A 4 -12.01 14.20 33.02
N SER A 5 -11.58 15.24 33.76
CA SER A 5 -12.08 16.59 33.53
C SER A 5 -11.70 17.09 32.13
N ILE A 6 -12.56 17.92 31.53
CA ILE A 6 -12.30 18.53 30.21
C ILE A 6 -10.93 19.22 30.19
N ARG A 7 -10.55 19.89 31.29
CA ARG A 7 -9.22 20.49 31.46
C ARG A 7 -8.10 19.47 31.26
N ARG A 8 -8.24 18.29 31.87
CA ARG A 8 -7.21 17.25 31.79
C ARG A 8 -7.15 16.65 30.38
N LEU A 9 -8.29 16.43 29.74
CA LEU A 9 -8.35 15.95 28.36
C LEU A 9 -7.68 16.93 27.40
N ARG A 10 -7.95 18.24 27.54
CA ARG A 10 -7.29 19.28 26.74
C ARG A 10 -5.77 19.28 26.92
N GLN A 11 -5.30 19.17 28.16
CA GLN A 11 -3.86 19.11 28.45
C GLN A 11 -3.19 17.87 27.83
N LEU A 12 -3.85 16.70 27.90
CA LEU A 12 -3.34 15.48 27.28
C LEU A 12 -3.31 15.60 25.75
N ALA A 13 -4.35 16.18 25.15
CA ALA A 13 -4.41 16.48 23.72
C ALA A 13 -3.38 17.52 23.27
N GLY A 14 -2.73 18.23 24.20
CA GLY A 14 -1.78 19.30 23.87
C GLY A 14 -2.44 20.55 23.28
N LYS A 15 -3.73 20.75 23.51
CA LYS A 15 -4.50 21.87 22.95
C LYS A 15 -4.54 23.07 23.88
N THR A 16 -4.56 24.26 23.30
CA THR A 16 -4.75 25.53 23.99
C THR A 16 -6.22 25.81 24.22
N LYS A 17 -6.54 26.73 25.14
CA LYS A 17 -7.92 27.15 25.37
C LYS A 17 -8.51 27.89 24.17
N ASN A 18 -7.66 28.63 23.43
CA ASN A 18 -8.06 29.38 22.25
C ASN A 18 -8.53 28.44 21.14
N GLU A 19 -7.73 27.42 20.82
CA GLU A 19 -8.11 26.43 19.78
C GLU A 19 -9.46 25.76 20.06
N ILE A 20 -9.74 25.43 21.33
CA ILE A 20 -11.00 24.81 21.69
C ILE A 20 -12.17 25.81 21.67
N ALA A 21 -11.91 27.06 22.08
CA ALA A 21 -12.90 28.11 22.04
C ALA A 21 -13.30 28.42 20.58
N ASP A 22 -12.31 28.45 19.67
CA ASP A 22 -12.51 28.62 18.23
C ASP A 22 -13.30 27.45 17.62
N LEU A 23 -12.94 26.20 17.97
CA LEU A 23 -13.66 24.99 17.53
C LEU A 23 -15.15 25.02 17.88
N LEU A 24 -15.47 25.51 19.08
CA LEU A 24 -16.85 25.56 19.58
C LEU A 24 -17.56 26.90 19.29
N GLY A 25 -16.90 27.83 18.58
CA GLY A 25 -17.45 29.14 18.24
C GLY A 25 -17.79 30.02 19.47
N MET A 26 -17.03 29.91 20.55
CA MET A 26 -17.27 30.64 21.80
C MET A 26 -16.04 31.43 22.26
N SER A 27 -16.23 32.33 23.23
CA SER A 27 -15.10 33.05 23.81
C SER A 27 -14.26 32.13 24.72
N VAL A 28 -12.96 32.41 24.81
CA VAL A 28 -12.03 31.71 25.72
C VAL A 28 -12.48 31.77 27.19
N ASN A 29 -13.09 32.89 27.58
CA ASN A 29 -13.65 33.09 28.92
C ASN A 29 -14.87 32.19 29.16
N THR A 30 -15.69 32.01 28.13
CA THR A 30 -16.84 31.10 28.15
C THR A 30 -16.37 29.65 28.26
N TYR A 31 -15.45 29.23 27.39
CA TYR A 31 -14.86 27.89 27.43
C TYR A 31 -14.20 27.58 28.79
N SER A 32 -13.48 28.54 29.36
CA SER A 32 -12.81 28.36 30.65
C SER A 32 -13.77 28.00 31.79
N LYS A 33 -15.02 28.45 31.75
CA LYS A 33 -16.05 28.07 32.74
C LYS A 33 -16.48 26.61 32.59
N TYR A 34 -16.51 26.10 31.37
CA TYR A 34 -16.89 24.73 31.07
C TYR A 34 -15.81 23.70 31.42
N GLU A 35 -14.54 24.11 31.50
CA GLU A 35 -13.48 23.24 32.03
C GLU A 35 -13.74 22.83 33.49
N ASP A 36 -14.32 23.72 34.29
CA ASP A 36 -14.61 23.50 35.71
C ASP A 36 -16.05 22.99 35.94
N ASN A 37 -17.00 23.41 35.10
CA ASN A 37 -18.39 22.96 35.17
C ASN A 37 -18.94 22.52 33.79
N PRO A 38 -18.68 21.27 33.38
CA PRO A 38 -19.05 20.78 32.05
C PRO A 38 -20.56 20.63 31.86
N MET A 39 -21.35 20.57 32.95
CA MET A 39 -22.80 20.32 32.90
C MET A 39 -23.61 21.49 32.33
N SER A 40 -22.99 22.66 32.17
CA SER A 40 -23.64 23.83 31.57
C SER A 40 -23.37 23.98 30.07
N LEU A 41 -22.58 23.08 29.49
CA LEU A 41 -22.37 22.99 28.05
C LEU A 41 -23.54 22.22 27.41
N SER A 42 -23.95 22.58 26.20
CA SER A 42 -24.96 21.78 25.48
C SER A 42 -24.44 20.37 25.23
N TYR A 43 -25.32 19.38 25.26
CA TYR A 43 -24.95 17.97 25.05
C TYR A 43 -24.20 17.77 23.73
N ALA A 44 -24.67 18.40 22.64
CA ALA A 44 -24.01 18.34 21.34
C ALA A 44 -22.57 18.90 21.37
N ALA A 45 -22.38 20.08 21.98
CA ALA A 45 -21.05 20.70 22.09
C ALA A 45 -20.13 19.91 23.02
N TYR A 46 -20.69 19.26 24.06
CA TYR A 46 -19.94 18.36 24.93
C TYR A 46 -19.42 17.15 24.17
N HIS A 47 -20.27 16.47 23.39
CA HIS A 47 -19.85 15.31 22.61
C HIS A 47 -18.79 15.67 21.56
N GLN A 48 -19.00 16.74 20.80
CA GLN A 48 -18.04 17.23 19.82
C GLN A 48 -16.67 17.53 20.46
N LEU A 49 -16.67 18.16 21.64
CA LEU A 49 -15.45 18.47 22.37
C LEU A 49 -14.71 17.21 22.84
N ILE A 50 -15.43 16.23 23.40
CA ILE A 50 -14.82 14.99 23.90
C ILE A 50 -14.22 14.19 22.74
N GLU A 51 -14.99 14.00 21.66
CA GLU A 51 -14.54 13.26 20.47
C GLU A 51 -13.28 13.87 19.85
N TYR A 52 -13.26 15.21 19.71
CA TYR A 52 -12.09 15.93 19.20
C TYR A 52 -10.86 15.72 20.10
N LEU A 53 -11.03 15.86 21.42
CA LEU A 53 -9.92 15.72 22.37
C LEU A 53 -9.40 14.28 22.44
N GLU A 54 -10.28 13.28 22.41
CA GLU A 54 -9.88 11.87 22.39
C GLU A 54 -9.09 11.52 21.13
N THR A 55 -9.58 11.96 19.97
CA THR A 55 -8.90 11.76 18.69
C THR A 55 -7.52 12.43 18.69
N ALA A 56 -7.43 13.67 19.17
CA ALA A 56 -6.15 14.39 19.29
C ALA A 56 -5.16 13.69 20.23
N ILE A 57 -5.64 13.12 21.35
CA ILE A 57 -4.81 12.32 22.26
C ILE A 57 -4.29 11.06 21.56
N GLN A 58 -5.14 10.37 20.79
CA GLN A 58 -4.73 9.16 20.08
C GLN A 58 -3.67 9.47 19.00
N ILE A 59 -3.87 10.52 18.21
CA ILE A 59 -2.90 10.96 17.19
C ILE A 59 -1.56 11.30 17.86
N ARG A 60 -1.59 12.06 18.95
CA ARG A 60 -0.37 12.40 19.69
C ARG A 60 0.35 11.17 20.23
N LYS A 61 -0.37 10.18 20.77
CA LYS A 61 0.22 8.91 21.23
C LYS A 61 0.84 8.10 20.09
N LYS A 62 0.24 8.12 18.89
CA LYS A 62 0.82 7.49 17.70
C LYS A 62 2.11 8.20 17.29
N LEU A 63 2.08 9.52 17.20
CA LEU A 63 3.26 10.34 16.90
C LEU A 63 4.38 10.18 17.94
N GLU A 64 4.06 10.07 19.24
CA GLU A 64 5.05 9.81 20.30
C GLU A 64 5.65 8.39 20.20
N LYS A 65 4.91 7.40 19.69
CA LYS A 65 5.43 6.05 19.40
C LYS A 65 6.25 5.99 18.11
N GLU A 66 5.93 6.84 17.14
CA GLU A 66 6.60 6.93 15.83
C GLU A 66 7.81 7.87 15.83
N GLN A 67 8.00 8.69 16.87
CA GLN A 67 9.27 9.38 17.05
C GLN A 67 10.38 8.33 17.14
N PRO A 68 11.41 8.39 16.26
CA PRO A 68 12.51 7.44 16.31
C PRO A 68 13.15 7.58 17.68
N MET A 69 13.38 6.45 18.36
CA MET A 69 14.13 6.37 19.60
C MET A 69 15.40 7.21 19.51
N ASN A 70 15.35 8.45 19.97
CA ASN A 70 16.50 9.36 20.04
C ASN A 70 17.34 9.07 21.29
N THR A 71 17.33 7.82 21.74
CA THR A 71 18.41 7.29 22.55
C THR A 71 19.59 7.13 21.61
N PRO A 72 20.76 7.73 21.91
CA PRO A 72 21.96 7.45 21.14
C PRO A 72 22.24 5.96 21.28
N ILE A 73 21.88 5.20 20.24
CA ILE A 73 22.23 3.79 20.12
C ILE A 73 23.75 3.80 20.17
N LYS A 74 24.33 3.26 21.24
CA LYS A 74 25.78 3.00 21.30
C LYS A 74 26.06 1.84 20.34
N ALA A 75 25.96 2.13 19.04
CA ALA A 75 26.31 1.21 17.98
C ALA A 75 27.83 1.12 17.98
N LYS A 76 28.34 -0.02 18.44
CA LYS A 76 29.75 -0.34 18.30
C LYS A 76 29.96 -0.70 16.83
N VAL A 77 30.32 0.29 16.03
CA VAL A 77 30.65 0.10 14.61
C VAL A 77 31.84 -0.87 14.56
N ARG A 78 31.60 -2.10 14.12
CA ARG A 78 32.65 -2.97 13.61
C ARG A 78 32.76 -2.66 12.13
N PHE A 79 33.91 -2.15 11.72
CA PHE A 79 34.31 -2.18 10.32
C PHE A 79 34.65 -3.64 10.03
N VAL A 80 33.67 -4.36 9.50
CA VAL A 80 33.91 -5.64 8.84
C VAL A 80 34.48 -5.24 7.48
N ALA A 81 35.71 -5.66 7.18
CA ALA A 81 36.18 -5.61 5.80
C ALA A 81 35.18 -6.41 4.95
N PRO A 82 34.95 -6.10 3.68
CA PRO A 82 34.18 -6.96 2.78
C PRO A 82 34.96 -8.27 2.57
N ASP A 83 35.04 -9.08 3.62
CA ASP A 83 35.65 -10.39 3.63
C ASP A 83 34.52 -11.35 3.22
N GLU A 84 34.56 -11.73 1.94
CA GLU A 84 34.16 -13.04 1.42
C GLU A 84 32.69 -13.52 1.62
N ASP A 85 31.78 -12.70 2.16
CA ASP A 85 30.32 -13.03 2.19
C ASP A 85 29.58 -12.63 0.90
N ASP A 86 30.27 -12.00 -0.06
CA ASP A 86 29.81 -11.86 -1.45
C ASP A 86 30.29 -13.05 -2.32
N GLU A 87 30.54 -14.23 -1.71
CA GLU A 87 30.74 -15.46 -2.48
C GLU A 87 29.42 -15.85 -3.17
N ASP A 88 29.31 -15.44 -4.43
CA ASP A 88 28.37 -15.89 -5.46
C ASP A 88 26.92 -16.05 -4.97
N ARG A 89 26.08 -15.02 -5.08
CA ARG A 89 24.61 -15.15 -4.90
C ARG A 89 23.98 -16.22 -5.78
N LEU A 90 24.62 -16.59 -6.89
CA LEU A 90 24.23 -17.74 -7.71
C LEU A 90 24.36 -19.08 -6.98
N SER A 91 25.24 -19.19 -5.98
CA SER A 91 25.49 -20.42 -5.21
C SER A 91 24.39 -20.76 -4.21
N ASP A 92 23.52 -19.79 -3.89
CA ASP A 92 22.33 -20.00 -3.04
C ASP A 92 21.17 -20.67 -3.80
N TYR A 93 21.18 -20.63 -5.14
CA TYR A 93 20.18 -21.33 -5.94
C TYR A 93 20.46 -22.83 -5.97
N THR A 94 19.52 -23.60 -5.46
CA THR A 94 19.52 -25.07 -5.51
C THR A 94 19.03 -25.60 -6.87
N VAL A 95 18.32 -24.77 -7.64
CA VAL A 95 17.84 -25.06 -9.00
C VAL A 95 18.91 -24.69 -10.03
N PRO A 96 19.09 -25.49 -11.11
CA PRO A 96 20.03 -25.16 -12.17
C PRO A 96 19.67 -23.84 -12.87
N ILE A 97 20.61 -22.90 -12.89
CA ILE A 97 20.52 -21.64 -13.62
C ILE A 97 20.89 -21.90 -15.10
N PRO A 98 20.10 -21.43 -16.08
CA PRO A 98 20.41 -21.58 -17.50
C PRO A 98 21.79 -21.04 -17.86
N GLU A 99 22.55 -21.79 -18.68
CA GLU A 99 23.88 -21.39 -19.14
C GLU A 99 23.79 -20.10 -19.97
N GLY A 100 24.47 -19.05 -19.51
CA GLY A 100 24.44 -17.72 -20.15
C GLY A 100 23.51 -16.70 -19.48
N LEU A 101 22.72 -17.10 -18.48
CA LEU A 101 21.93 -16.16 -17.67
C LEU A 101 22.84 -15.52 -16.62
N THR A 102 23.28 -14.29 -16.88
CA THR A 102 24.12 -13.50 -15.98
C THR A 102 23.29 -12.78 -14.90
N GLU A 103 23.89 -12.54 -13.74
CA GLU A 103 23.26 -11.78 -12.64
C GLU A 103 22.92 -10.33 -13.03
N GLU A 104 23.75 -9.73 -13.88
CA GLU A 104 23.49 -8.41 -14.47
C GLU A 104 23.01 -8.56 -15.90
N PHE A 105 22.13 -7.67 -16.34
CA PHE A 105 21.71 -7.61 -17.73
C PHE A 105 22.83 -7.03 -18.61
N HIS A 106 23.34 -7.84 -19.53
CA HIS A 106 24.30 -7.41 -20.55
C HIS A 106 23.60 -7.29 -21.91
N PRO A 107 23.30 -6.06 -22.37
CA PRO A 107 22.66 -5.87 -23.67
C PRO A 107 23.53 -6.37 -24.82
N SER A 108 22.90 -6.87 -25.88
CA SER A 108 23.60 -7.40 -27.05
C SER A 108 24.41 -6.33 -27.81
N GLN A 109 24.03 -5.06 -27.67
CA GLN A 109 24.71 -3.91 -28.25
C GLN A 109 25.19 -2.93 -27.17
N PRO A 110 26.32 -2.24 -27.39
CA PRO A 110 26.80 -1.24 -26.44
C PRO A 110 25.80 -0.08 -26.34
N VAL A 111 25.26 0.13 -25.15
CA VAL A 111 24.34 1.23 -24.86
C VAL A 111 25.10 2.38 -24.21
N THR A 112 24.89 3.60 -24.70
CA THR A 112 25.47 4.79 -24.07
C THR A 112 24.61 5.27 -22.89
N PRO A 113 25.19 5.91 -21.86
CA PRO A 113 24.43 6.43 -20.72
C PRO A 113 23.30 7.40 -21.11
N LYS A 114 23.47 8.14 -22.21
CA LYS A 114 22.43 9.05 -22.72
C LYS A 114 21.23 8.29 -23.29
N GLN A 115 21.47 7.16 -23.95
CA GLN A 115 20.41 6.30 -24.48
C GLN A 115 19.64 5.60 -23.35
N LEU A 116 20.32 5.16 -22.29
CA LEU A 116 19.67 4.69 -21.06
C LEU A 116 18.80 5.77 -20.43
N LEU A 117 19.31 6.99 -20.31
CA LEU A 117 18.53 8.11 -19.76
C LEU A 117 17.30 8.42 -20.62
N ASP A 118 17.43 8.40 -21.95
CA ASP A 118 16.29 8.59 -22.87
C ASP A 118 15.30 7.41 -22.80
N TRP A 119 15.74 6.19 -22.51
CA TRP A 119 14.88 5.04 -22.23
C TRP A 119 14.08 5.25 -20.94
N GLU A 120 14.75 5.52 -19.83
CA GLU A 120 14.11 5.71 -18.52
C GLU A 120 13.16 6.91 -18.46
N THR A 121 13.50 8.01 -19.16
CA THR A 121 12.74 9.27 -19.06
C THR A 121 11.72 9.50 -20.17
N LYS A 122 11.89 8.85 -21.33
CA LYS A 122 11.05 9.08 -22.52
C LYS A 122 10.54 7.79 -23.16
N ASN A 123 10.80 6.64 -22.53
CA ASN A 123 10.45 5.31 -23.03
C ASN A 123 10.95 5.06 -24.46
N LYS A 124 12.11 5.65 -24.80
CA LYS A 124 12.73 5.51 -26.13
C LYS A 124 13.84 4.46 -26.07
N GLU A 125 13.62 3.33 -26.73
CA GLU A 125 14.58 2.23 -26.71
C GLU A 125 15.99 2.67 -27.16
N PRO A 126 17.04 2.22 -26.47
CA PRO A 126 18.42 2.48 -26.87
C PRO A 126 18.74 2.03 -28.29
N TYR A 127 18.22 0.87 -28.67
CA TYR A 127 18.20 0.29 -30.01
C TYR A 127 16.95 -0.60 -30.16
N PRO A 128 16.47 -0.85 -31.39
CA PRO A 128 15.30 -1.69 -31.62
C PRO A 128 15.50 -3.11 -31.07
N GLY A 129 14.61 -3.54 -30.18
CA GLY A 129 14.67 -4.88 -29.56
C GLY A 129 15.39 -4.93 -28.21
N TYR A 130 15.87 -3.79 -27.70
CA TYR A 130 16.46 -3.71 -26.37
C TYR A 130 15.47 -4.12 -25.26
N SER A 131 14.20 -3.69 -25.38
CA SER A 131 13.15 -4.01 -24.41
C SER A 131 12.82 -5.50 -24.40
N GLU A 132 12.79 -6.13 -25.58
CA GLU A 132 12.54 -7.56 -25.74
C GLU A 132 13.69 -8.40 -25.17
N GLU A 133 14.94 -8.01 -25.41
CA GLU A 133 16.12 -8.65 -24.79
C GLU A 133 16.10 -8.53 -23.26
N PHE A 134 15.78 -7.35 -22.74
CA PHE A 134 15.65 -7.10 -21.31
C PHE A 134 14.53 -7.96 -20.69
N PHE A 135 13.35 -7.96 -21.30
CA PHE A 135 12.21 -8.74 -20.84
C PHE A 135 12.47 -10.25 -20.89
N ASN A 136 13.17 -10.74 -21.92
CA ASN A 136 13.56 -12.15 -22.01
C ASN A 136 14.55 -12.53 -20.89
N TRP A 137 15.49 -11.64 -20.56
CA TRP A 137 16.41 -11.84 -19.44
C TRP A 137 15.69 -11.84 -18.09
N GLU A 138 14.73 -10.91 -17.88
CA GLU A 138 13.89 -10.89 -16.66
C GLU A 138 13.06 -12.16 -16.53
N ASN A 139 12.37 -12.58 -17.60
CA ASN A 139 11.55 -13.80 -17.59
C ASN A 139 12.38 -15.06 -17.30
N ALA A 140 13.60 -15.15 -17.82
CA ALA A 140 14.49 -16.27 -17.54
C ALA A 140 14.86 -16.34 -16.05
N TRP A 141 15.10 -15.18 -15.42
CA TRP A 141 15.31 -15.11 -13.97
C TRP A 141 14.02 -15.40 -13.19
N GLU A 142 12.85 -14.92 -13.63
CA GLU A 142 11.58 -15.27 -13.00
C GLU A 142 11.30 -16.77 -13.01
N GLU A 143 11.63 -17.48 -14.09
CA GLU A 143 11.46 -18.92 -14.18
C GLU A 143 12.35 -19.66 -13.18
N VAL A 144 13.62 -19.25 -13.06
CA VAL A 144 14.57 -19.78 -12.08
C VAL A 144 14.09 -19.49 -10.64
N ASN A 145 13.65 -18.26 -10.37
CA ASN A 145 13.16 -17.84 -9.05
C ASN A 145 11.92 -18.61 -8.65
N ARG A 146 10.99 -18.83 -9.59
CA ARG A 146 9.79 -19.65 -9.38
C ARG A 146 10.14 -21.10 -9.09
N ALA A 147 11.11 -21.66 -9.81
CA ALA A 147 11.58 -23.01 -9.58
C ALA A 147 12.28 -23.14 -8.22
N GLN A 148 13.09 -22.15 -7.82
CA GLN A 148 13.75 -22.10 -6.52
C GLN A 148 12.72 -21.99 -5.38
N GLN A 149 11.75 -21.08 -5.50
CA GLN A 149 10.68 -20.94 -4.52
C GLN A 149 9.89 -22.24 -4.34
N LYS A 150 9.62 -22.96 -5.44
CA LYS A 150 8.99 -24.28 -5.40
C LYS A 150 9.87 -25.33 -4.72
N ALA A 151 11.19 -25.30 -4.95
CA ALA A 151 12.15 -26.20 -4.31
C ALA A 151 12.28 -25.94 -2.80
N ASP A 152 12.25 -24.67 -2.38
CA ASP A 152 12.32 -24.24 -0.98
C ASP A 152 11.01 -24.45 -0.21
N GLY A 153 9.98 -25.01 -0.85
CA GLY A 153 8.67 -25.26 -0.24
C GLY A 153 7.84 -23.98 -0.06
N GLY A 154 8.24 -22.88 -0.71
CA GLY A 154 7.44 -21.67 -0.80
C GLY A 154 6.14 -21.95 -1.57
N TYR A 155 5.01 -21.68 -0.92
CA TYR A 155 3.71 -21.74 -1.58
C TYR A 155 3.57 -20.51 -2.48
N LEU A 156 3.47 -20.68 -3.80
CA LEU A 156 2.95 -19.61 -4.63
C LEU A 156 1.52 -19.36 -4.16
N HIS A 157 1.23 -18.17 -3.63
CA HIS A 157 -0.13 -17.64 -3.66
C HIS A 157 -0.47 -17.32 -5.12
N LEU A 158 -0.63 -18.35 -5.94
CA LEU A 158 -1.64 -18.29 -6.97
C LEU A 158 -2.93 -18.17 -6.17
N SER A 159 -3.49 -16.97 -6.11
CA SER A 159 -4.89 -16.84 -5.76
C SER A 159 -5.64 -17.61 -6.84
N ASP A 160 -5.79 -18.93 -6.66
CA ASP A 160 -6.62 -19.73 -7.52
C ASP A 160 -7.97 -19.02 -7.55
N PRO A 161 -8.47 -18.63 -8.73
CA PRO A 161 -9.75 -17.96 -8.83
C PRO A 161 -10.77 -18.90 -8.17
N VAL A 162 -11.30 -18.46 -7.03
CA VAL A 162 -12.34 -19.19 -6.35
C VAL A 162 -13.53 -19.19 -7.31
N PRO A 163 -14.10 -20.36 -7.66
CA PRO A 163 -15.33 -20.41 -8.43
C PRO A 163 -16.46 -19.95 -7.52
N VAL A 164 -16.60 -18.64 -7.37
CA VAL A 164 -17.77 -18.00 -6.77
C VAL A 164 -18.81 -17.94 -7.87
N SER A 165 -19.83 -18.79 -7.79
CA SER A 165 -21.02 -18.62 -8.60
C SER A 165 -21.63 -17.25 -8.24
N PRO A 166 -21.90 -16.37 -9.21
CA PRO A 166 -22.50 -15.08 -8.92
C PRO A 166 -23.83 -15.27 -8.20
N GLU A 167 -24.01 -14.57 -7.08
CA GLU A 167 -25.32 -14.48 -6.43
C GLU A 167 -26.18 -13.53 -7.28
N PHE A 168 -27.37 -13.97 -7.69
CA PHE A 168 -28.31 -13.16 -8.45
C PHE A 168 -29.46 -12.76 -7.52
N ASP A 169 -29.93 -11.52 -7.65
CA ASP A 169 -31.12 -11.07 -6.93
C ASP A 169 -32.33 -11.86 -7.47
N GLU A 170 -33.02 -12.58 -6.58
CA GLU A 170 -34.18 -13.43 -6.93
C GLU A 170 -35.34 -12.65 -7.58
N THR A 171 -35.35 -11.33 -7.44
CA THR A 171 -36.42 -10.43 -7.88
C THR A 171 -36.15 -9.80 -9.24
N THR A 172 -34.90 -9.43 -9.52
CA THR A 172 -34.52 -8.73 -10.76
C THR A 172 -33.74 -9.62 -11.73
N GLY A 173 -33.14 -10.71 -11.24
CA GLY A 173 -32.29 -11.60 -12.03
C GLY A 173 -30.94 -10.99 -12.41
N GLU A 174 -30.57 -9.86 -11.78
CA GLU A 174 -29.29 -9.20 -11.99
C GLU A 174 -28.25 -9.70 -10.98
N PRO A 175 -26.95 -9.72 -11.34
CA PRO A 175 -25.88 -10.09 -10.41
C PRO A 175 -25.83 -9.12 -9.24
N ILE A 176 -25.73 -9.63 -8.02
CA ILE A 176 -25.53 -8.82 -6.82
C ILE A 176 -24.08 -8.33 -6.82
N THR A 177 -23.87 -7.03 -6.99
CA THR A 177 -22.55 -6.40 -6.85
C THR A 177 -22.32 -5.99 -5.41
N TYR A 178 -21.27 -6.51 -4.78
CA TYR A 178 -20.82 -6.05 -3.46
C TYR A 178 -19.88 -4.85 -3.60
N ASP A 179 -19.75 -4.03 -2.55
CA ASP A 179 -18.86 -2.85 -2.50
C ASP A 179 -17.37 -3.16 -2.79
N GLU A 180 -16.96 -4.44 -2.76
CA GLU A 180 -15.61 -4.86 -3.11
C GLU A 180 -15.55 -5.48 -4.52
N PRO A 181 -14.55 -5.10 -5.34
CA PRO A 181 -14.40 -5.64 -6.69
C PRO A 181 -14.16 -7.15 -6.64
N HIS A 182 -14.95 -7.89 -7.41
CA HIS A 182 -14.88 -9.35 -7.44
C HIS A 182 -14.58 -9.85 -8.85
N VAL A 183 -13.63 -10.79 -8.92
CA VAL A 183 -13.23 -11.45 -10.15
C VAL A 183 -13.95 -12.79 -10.21
N VAL A 184 -14.77 -12.98 -11.24
CA VAL A 184 -15.53 -14.21 -11.47
C VAL A 184 -14.97 -14.90 -12.71
N VAL A 185 -14.67 -16.18 -12.59
CA VAL A 185 -14.25 -17.02 -13.72
C VAL A 185 -15.38 -17.99 -14.05
N ASP A 186 -15.87 -17.91 -15.28
CA ASP A 186 -16.85 -18.84 -15.80
C ASP A 186 -16.21 -20.22 -16.00
N SER A 187 -16.73 -21.23 -15.29
CA SER A 187 -16.13 -22.56 -15.26
C SER A 187 -16.26 -23.36 -16.56
N GLU A 188 -17.16 -22.97 -17.46
CA GLU A 188 -17.37 -23.67 -18.73
C GLU A 188 -16.57 -23.05 -19.88
N SER A 189 -16.44 -21.72 -19.88
CA SER A 189 -15.76 -20.96 -20.95
C SER A 189 -14.34 -20.51 -20.60
N GLY A 190 -13.99 -20.47 -19.31
CA GLY A 190 -12.71 -19.92 -18.83
C GLY A 190 -12.61 -18.40 -18.92
N ASN A 191 -13.69 -17.72 -19.29
CA ASN A 191 -13.72 -16.26 -19.38
C ASN A 191 -13.71 -15.66 -17.98
N THR A 192 -12.89 -14.63 -17.80
CA THR A 192 -12.77 -13.89 -16.54
C THR A 192 -13.48 -12.55 -16.68
N SER A 193 -14.44 -12.30 -15.81
CA SER A 193 -15.19 -11.05 -15.73
C SER A 193 -14.92 -10.39 -14.38
N VAL A 194 -14.59 -9.11 -14.41
CA VAL A 194 -14.41 -8.30 -13.19
C VAL A 194 -15.64 -7.44 -13.02
N TYR A 195 -16.27 -7.54 -11.86
CA TYR A 195 -17.44 -6.75 -11.50
C TYR A 195 -17.02 -5.71 -10.47
N VAL A 196 -17.22 -4.44 -10.82
CA VAL A 196 -16.90 -3.26 -10.01
C VAL A 196 -18.16 -2.41 -9.94
N ASP A 197 -18.43 -1.75 -8.81
CA ASP A 197 -19.53 -0.78 -8.73
C ASP A 197 -19.25 0.38 -9.71
N GLU A 198 -20.15 0.61 -10.65
CA GLU A 198 -20.03 1.66 -11.68
C GLU A 198 -19.89 3.06 -11.06
N ALA A 199 -20.29 3.24 -9.80
CA ALA A 199 -20.15 4.49 -9.07
C ALA A 199 -18.68 4.90 -8.82
N ASP A 200 -17.74 3.94 -8.82
CA ASP A 200 -16.31 4.19 -8.57
C ASP A 200 -15.46 4.24 -9.85
N MET A 201 -16.04 3.97 -11.02
CA MET A 201 -15.33 4.09 -12.30
C MET A 201 -15.51 5.49 -12.89
N SER A 202 -14.40 6.18 -13.15
CA SER A 202 -14.46 7.44 -13.90
C SER A 202 -14.81 7.17 -15.37
N ALA A 203 -15.57 8.05 -16.01
CA ALA A 203 -15.97 7.90 -17.42
C ALA A 203 -14.80 7.77 -18.42
N GLN A 204 -13.56 8.01 -17.97
CA GLN A 204 -12.34 7.78 -18.74
C GLN A 204 -11.87 6.32 -18.70
N GLU A 205 -12.06 5.57 -17.61
CA GLU A 205 -11.65 4.16 -17.51
C GLU A 205 -12.57 3.23 -18.32
N ILE A 206 -13.87 3.56 -18.41
CA ILE A 206 -14.86 2.80 -19.19
C ILE A 206 -14.58 2.89 -20.70
N ALA A 207 -13.92 3.96 -21.16
CA ALA A 207 -13.61 4.16 -22.57
C ALA A 207 -12.32 3.46 -23.04
N GLU A 208 -11.45 3.04 -22.12
CA GLU A 208 -10.21 2.28 -22.43
C GLU A 208 -10.38 0.76 -22.30
N SER A 209 -11.46 0.30 -21.67
CA SER A 209 -11.83 -1.12 -21.59
C SER A 209 -12.63 -1.57 -22.81
N ASP A 210 -12.09 -1.40 -24.02
CA ASP A 210 -12.59 -2.17 -25.17
C ASP A 210 -12.13 -3.63 -25.01
N PRO A 211 -13.02 -4.63 -25.19
CA PRO A 211 -12.63 -6.03 -25.09
C PRO A 211 -11.62 -6.37 -26.20
N VAL A 212 -10.41 -6.77 -25.78
CA VAL A 212 -9.41 -7.34 -26.69
C VAL A 212 -9.96 -8.66 -27.24
N ASN A 213 -10.49 -8.60 -28.46
CA ASN A 213 -10.97 -9.76 -29.18
C ASN A 213 -9.75 -10.50 -29.74
N ASN A 214 -9.13 -11.37 -28.93
CA ASN A 214 -8.07 -12.26 -29.40
C ASN A 214 -8.68 -13.30 -30.34
N LYS A 215 -8.30 -13.23 -31.61
CA LYS A 215 -8.46 -14.30 -32.61
C LYS A 215 -7.23 -15.18 -32.65
#